data_AF-A0A9E5SSW9-F1
#
_entry.id   AF-A0A9E5SSW9-F1
#
_cell.length_a   1.000
_cell.length_b   1.000
_cell.length_c   1.000
_cell.angle_alpha   90.00
_cell.angle_beta   90.00
_cell.angle_gamma   90.00
#
_symmetry.space_group_name_H-M   'P 1'
#
loop_
_entity.id
_entity.type
_entity.pdbx_description
1 polymer ?
#
loop_
_entity_poly.entity_id
_entity_poly.type
_entity_poly.pdbx_seq_one_letter_code
_entity_poly.pdbx_strand_id
1 'polypeptide(L)'
;MDMQVLPIILLILNLALGVAFCFFGNRWLKFVLGVYGFVVGFLIASTVLPMVTMMDETSTLLISLGVGLVGAALFILLMYVGIFCIGFGGGVLLSLLLAQVLKLNILEWYAYIPMLVIGSLLGALTLYNRRIFVSIFTAYIGASALAQFVDQMVNGINLQPGELYDPLASYTSIVYLIALAGFFLTGLIVQLLITGKKKS
;
A
#
# COMPACT_ATOMS: atom_id res chain seq x y z
N MET A 1 14.08 -28.65 11.90
CA MET A 1 13.42 -27.46 12.48
C MET A 1 11.94 -27.74 12.44
N ASP A 2 11.29 -27.88 13.60
CA ASP A 2 9.95 -28.46 13.71
C ASP A 2 8.93 -27.70 12.86
N MET A 3 8.07 -28.46 12.19
CA MET A 3 7.04 -27.99 11.26
C MET A 3 6.03 -27.02 11.91
N GLN A 4 6.04 -26.91 13.25
CA GLN A 4 5.25 -25.99 14.06
C GLN A 4 5.97 -24.68 14.42
N VAL A 5 7.31 -24.61 14.38
CA VAL A 5 8.03 -23.37 14.74
C VAL A 5 7.92 -22.33 13.63
N LEU A 6 7.91 -22.78 12.37
CA LEU A 6 7.82 -21.92 11.19
C LEU A 6 6.53 -21.07 11.15
N PRO A 7 5.31 -21.61 11.35
CA PRO A 7 4.10 -20.80 11.40
C PRO A 7 4.06 -19.86 12.61
N ILE A 8 4.62 -20.25 13.76
CA ILE A 8 4.70 -19.38 14.94
C ILE A 8 5.62 -18.18 14.67
N ILE A 9 6.78 -18.41 14.03
CA ILE A 9 7.70 -17.34 13.63
C ILE A 9 7.03 -16.41 12.61
N LEU A 10 6.33 -16.96 11.60
CA LEU A 10 5.59 -16.16 10.61
C LEU A 10 4.47 -15.33 11.25
N LEU A 11 3.75 -15.89 12.21
CA LEU A 11 2.70 -15.19 12.97
C LEU A 11 3.30 -14.03 13.78
N ILE A 12 4.39 -14.26 14.52
CA ILE A 12 5.07 -13.20 15.29
C ILE A 12 5.62 -12.11 14.35
N LEU A 13 6.19 -12.51 13.21
CA LEU A 13 6.69 -11.56 12.22
C LEU A 13 5.56 -10.73 11.60
N ASN A 14 4.42 -11.34 11.28
CA ASN A 14 3.25 -10.66 10.75
C ASN A 14 2.64 -9.71 11.79
N LEU A 15 2.61 -10.10 13.06
CA LEU A 15 2.16 -9.23 14.16
C LEU A 15 3.11 -8.03 14.35
N ALA A 16 4.43 -8.27 14.35
CA ALA A 16 5.43 -7.22 14.46
C ALA A 16 5.38 -6.25 13.25
N LEU A 17 5.24 -6.77 12.03
CA LEU A 17 5.04 -5.97 10.82
C LEU A 17 3.73 -5.19 10.87
N GLY A 18 2.63 -5.84 11.25
CA GLY A 18 1.31 -5.21 11.39
C GLY A 18 1.35 -4.03 12.36
N VAL A 19 1.95 -4.22 13.54
CA VAL A 19 2.14 -3.15 14.54
C VAL A 19 3.07 -2.05 14.00
N ALA A 20 4.21 -2.41 13.39
CA ALA A 20 5.14 -1.43 12.85
C ALA A 20 4.50 -0.57 11.74
N PHE A 21 3.76 -1.19 10.81
CA PHE A 21 3.04 -0.47 9.76
C PHE A 21 1.87 0.36 10.33
N CYS A 22 1.17 -0.17 11.33
CA CYS A 22 0.04 0.49 11.97
C CYS A 22 0.45 1.72 12.80
N PHE A 23 1.65 1.78 13.38
CA PHE A 23 2.08 2.90 14.23
C PHE A 23 3.13 3.82 13.60
N PHE A 24 4.00 3.32 12.71
CA PHE A 24 5.16 4.04 12.18
C PHE A 24 5.11 4.30 10.66
N GLY A 25 4.01 3.93 9.99
CA GLY A 25 3.89 3.86 8.53
C GLY A 25 4.36 5.10 7.76
N ASN A 26 3.98 6.32 8.16
CA ASN A 26 4.21 7.50 7.32
C ASN A 26 5.71 7.85 7.11
N ARG A 27 6.56 7.63 8.12
CA ARG A 27 8.01 7.93 8.01
C ARG A 27 8.78 6.77 7.40
N TRP A 28 8.41 5.54 7.75
CA TRP A 28 9.11 4.34 7.31
C TRP A 28 8.75 3.94 5.89
N LEU A 29 7.53 4.21 5.42
CA LEU A 29 7.10 3.83 4.08
C LEU A 29 7.98 4.46 2.99
N LYS A 30 8.35 5.74 3.13
CA LYS A 30 9.26 6.39 2.16
C LYS A 30 10.64 5.74 2.12
N PHE A 31 11.17 5.38 3.29
CA PHE A 31 12.47 4.74 3.39
C PHE A 31 12.43 3.33 2.81
N VAL A 32 11.40 2.55 3.19
CA VAL A 32 11.15 1.21 2.68
C VAL A 32 10.98 1.23 1.17
N LEU A 33 10.15 2.13 0.61
CA LEU A 33 9.99 2.25 -0.85
C LEU A 33 11.29 2.62 -1.57
N GLY A 34 12.09 3.49 -0.98
CA GLY A 34 13.40 3.84 -1.51
C GLY A 34 14.35 2.65 -1.55
N VAL A 35 14.40 1.86 -0.47
CA VAL A 35 15.22 0.64 -0.40
C VAL A 35 14.71 -0.41 -1.39
N TYR A 36 13.40 -0.64 -1.47
CA TYR A 36 12.82 -1.56 -2.45
C TYR A 36 13.11 -1.12 -3.88
N GLY A 37 12.93 0.16 -4.20
CA GLY A 37 13.26 0.72 -5.51
C GLY A 37 14.74 0.64 -5.85
N PHE A 38 15.61 0.80 -4.85
CA PHE A 38 17.05 0.62 -5.00
C PHE A 38 17.41 -0.84 -5.29
N VAL A 39 16.91 -1.78 -4.50
CA VAL A 39 17.20 -3.21 -4.66
C VAL A 39 16.68 -3.72 -6.00
N VAL A 40 15.44 -3.37 -6.37
CA VAL A 40 14.86 -3.77 -7.65
C VAL A 40 15.63 -3.14 -8.82
N GLY A 41 15.94 -1.84 -8.75
CA GLY A 41 16.71 -1.16 -9.79
C GLY A 41 18.12 -1.72 -9.95
N PHE A 42 18.79 -2.01 -8.83
CA PHE A 42 20.11 -2.64 -8.80
C PHE A 42 20.07 -4.05 -9.40
N LEU A 43 19.08 -4.87 -9.02
CA LEU A 43 18.96 -6.26 -9.46
C LEU A 43 18.65 -6.35 -10.97
N ILE A 44 17.78 -5.48 -11.48
CA ILE A 44 17.52 -5.38 -12.92
C ILE A 44 18.81 -4.96 -13.64
N ALA A 45 19.50 -3.94 -13.16
CA ALA A 45 20.74 -3.50 -13.79
C ALA A 45 21.83 -4.57 -13.75
N SER A 46 22.00 -5.27 -12.62
CA SER A 46 23.02 -6.31 -12.46
C SER A 46 22.74 -7.55 -13.30
N THR A 47 21.49 -7.82 -13.67
CA THR A 47 21.13 -8.97 -14.52
C THR A 47 21.13 -8.61 -16.01
N VAL A 48 20.68 -7.41 -16.37
CA VAL A 48 20.54 -6.99 -17.77
C VAL A 48 21.84 -6.45 -18.36
N LEU A 49 22.66 -5.69 -17.61
CA LEU A 49 23.93 -5.16 -18.12
C LEU A 49 24.91 -6.24 -18.61
N PRO A 50 25.21 -7.31 -17.86
CA PRO A 50 26.15 -8.34 -18.32
C PRO A 50 25.58 -9.16 -19.49
N MET A 51 24.26 -9.16 -19.70
CA MET A 51 23.62 -9.83 -20.83
C MET A 51 23.75 -9.03 -22.13
N VAL A 52 23.80 -7.69 -22.03
CA VAL A 52 23.80 -6.79 -23.19
C VAL A 52 25.21 -6.25 -23.50
N THR A 53 26.08 -6.18 -22.50
CA THR A 53 27.41 -5.56 -22.63
C THR A 53 28.50 -6.42 -21.99
N MET A 54 29.58 -6.66 -22.74
CA MET A 54 30.81 -7.33 -22.25
C MET A 54 31.69 -6.30 -21.52
N MET A 55 31.17 -5.69 -20.44
CA MET A 55 31.88 -4.68 -19.65
C MET A 55 32.62 -5.32 -18.46
N ASP A 56 33.67 -4.63 -18.01
CA ASP A 56 34.43 -5.01 -16.81
C ASP A 56 33.53 -5.01 -15.55
N GLU A 57 33.82 -5.91 -14.59
CA GLU A 57 32.98 -6.14 -13.41
C GLU A 57 32.83 -4.87 -12.56
N THR A 58 33.91 -4.08 -12.48
CA THR A 58 33.96 -2.83 -11.71
C THR A 58 33.05 -1.75 -12.30
N SER A 59 32.98 -1.64 -13.62
CA SER A 59 32.14 -0.66 -14.33
C SER A 59 30.67 -1.05 -14.27
N THR A 60 30.39 -2.36 -14.34
CA THR A 60 29.02 -2.91 -14.21
C THR A 60 28.43 -2.63 -12.83
N LEU A 61 29.23 -2.79 -11.76
CA LEU A 61 28.83 -2.45 -10.40
C LEU A 61 28.56 -0.96 -10.21
N LEU A 62 29.36 -0.09 -10.83
CA LEU A 62 29.18 1.36 -10.71
C LEU A 62 27.86 1.81 -11.39
N ILE A 63 27.57 1.26 -12.57
CA ILE A 63 26.35 1.60 -13.30
C ILE A 63 25.11 1.01 -12.61
N SER A 64 25.18 -0.22 -12.07
CA SER A 64 24.06 -0.80 -11.34
C SER A 64 23.73 -0.04 -10.06
N LEU A 65 24.74 0.50 -9.37
CA LEU A 65 24.53 1.40 -8.23
C LEU A 65 23.80 2.69 -8.65
N GLY A 66 24.19 3.27 -9.79
CA GLY A 66 23.52 4.44 -10.38
C GLY A 66 22.07 4.18 -10.76
N VAL A 67 21.80 3.05 -11.43
CA VAL A 67 20.44 2.64 -11.82
C VAL A 67 19.59 2.33 -10.58
N GLY A 68 20.17 1.71 -9.55
CA GLY A 68 19.50 1.53 -8.25
C GLY A 68 19.05 2.86 -7.64
N LEU A 69 19.91 3.89 -7.66
CA LEU A 69 19.54 5.20 -7.12
C LEU A 69 18.40 5.87 -7.92
N VAL A 70 18.43 5.75 -9.25
CA VAL A 70 17.33 6.22 -10.11
C VAL A 70 16.05 5.42 -9.83
N GLY A 71 16.16 4.10 -9.64
CA GLY A 71 15.06 3.22 -9.25
C GLY A 71 14.41 3.64 -7.94
N ALA A 72 15.20 3.99 -6.92
CA ALA A 72 14.70 4.52 -5.65
C ALA A 72 13.92 5.83 -5.84
N ALA A 73 14.45 6.76 -6.64
CA ALA A 73 13.78 8.02 -6.94
C ALA A 73 12.47 7.81 -7.71
N LEU A 74 12.46 6.91 -8.70
CA LEU A 74 11.27 6.56 -9.47
C LEU A 74 10.19 5.94 -8.61
N PHE A 75 10.52 5.04 -7.68
CA PHE A 75 9.55 4.45 -6.76
C PHE A 75 8.91 5.50 -5.84
N ILE A 76 9.71 6.45 -5.34
CA ILE A 76 9.18 7.57 -4.55
C ILE A 76 8.23 8.42 -5.40
N LEU A 77 8.56 8.67 -6.67
CA LEU A 77 7.67 9.39 -7.60
C LEU A 77 6.38 8.61 -7.87
N LEU A 78 6.48 7.30 -8.10
CA LEU A 78 5.34 6.39 -8.28
C LEU A 78 4.37 6.45 -7.09
N MET A 79 4.89 6.57 -5.87
CA MET A 79 4.05 6.76 -4.68
C MET A 79 3.20 8.02 -4.77
N TYR A 80 3.78 9.15 -5.20
CA TYR A 80 3.03 10.40 -5.35
C TYR A 80 1.97 10.29 -6.45
N VAL A 81 2.32 9.67 -7.59
CA VAL A 81 1.37 9.42 -8.68
C VAL A 81 0.24 8.48 -8.20
N GLY A 82 0.56 7.44 -7.44
CA GLY A 82 -0.44 6.54 -6.88
C GLY A 82 -1.44 7.25 -5.96
N ILE A 83 -0.97 8.13 -5.07
CA ILE A 83 -1.85 8.91 -4.19
C ILE A 83 -2.77 9.85 -5.00
N PHE A 84 -2.24 10.45 -6.07
CA PHE A 84 -3.04 11.24 -7.00
C PHE A 84 -4.12 10.40 -7.68
N CYS A 85 -3.74 9.25 -8.25
CA CYS A 85 -4.67 8.36 -8.96
C CYS A 85 -5.80 7.85 -8.05
N ILE A 86 -5.51 7.55 -6.78
CA ILE A 86 -6.54 7.15 -5.80
C ILE A 86 -7.55 8.30 -5.57
N GLY A 87 -7.06 9.52 -5.39
CA GLY A 87 -7.92 10.69 -5.21
C GLY A 87 -8.73 11.04 -6.46
N PHE A 88 -8.09 10.92 -7.62
CA PHE A 88 -8.73 11.11 -8.93
C PHE A 88 -9.83 10.07 -9.17
N GLY A 89 -9.55 8.78 -8.91
CA GLY A 89 -10.54 7.70 -8.98
C GLY A 89 -11.72 7.92 -8.04
N GLY A 90 -11.46 8.39 -6.82
CA GLY A 90 -12.52 8.79 -5.88
C GLY A 90 -13.40 9.92 -6.41
N GLY A 91 -12.80 10.98 -6.97
CA GLY A 91 -13.56 12.09 -7.57
C GLY A 91 -14.37 11.68 -8.79
N VAL A 92 -13.83 10.78 -9.61
CA VAL A 92 -14.52 10.14 -10.73
C VAL A 92 -15.76 9.38 -10.24
N LEU A 93 -15.62 8.51 -9.23
CA LEU A 93 -16.76 7.77 -8.68
C LEU A 93 -17.82 8.69 -8.07
N LEU A 94 -17.40 9.76 -7.40
CA LEU A 94 -18.30 10.75 -6.82
C LEU A 94 -19.11 11.47 -7.91
N SER A 95 -18.46 11.83 -9.02
CA SER A 95 -19.13 12.45 -10.16
C SER A 95 -20.10 11.49 -10.87
N LEU A 96 -19.77 10.19 -10.94
CA LEU A 96 -20.67 9.14 -11.44
C LEU A 96 -21.91 8.97 -10.56
N LEU A 97 -21.73 8.92 -9.23
CA LEU A 97 -22.84 8.87 -8.28
C LEU A 97 -23.75 10.10 -8.43
N LEU A 98 -23.15 11.28 -8.55
CA LEU A 98 -23.90 12.52 -8.75
C LEU A 98 -24.68 12.52 -10.07
N ALA A 99 -24.07 12.03 -11.15
CA ALA A 99 -24.72 11.88 -12.44
C ALA A 99 -25.91 10.91 -12.38
N GLN A 100 -25.77 9.82 -11.61
CA GLN A 100 -26.84 8.85 -11.39
C GLN A 100 -28.01 9.45 -10.58
N VAL A 101 -27.72 10.22 -9.53
CA VAL A 101 -28.73 10.91 -8.72
C VAL A 101 -29.48 11.97 -9.53
N LEU A 102 -28.76 12.71 -10.37
CA LEU A 102 -29.31 13.76 -11.22
C LEU A 102 -29.95 13.23 -12.52
N LYS A 103 -29.94 11.91 -12.74
CA LYS A 103 -30.42 11.23 -13.98
C LYS A 103 -29.84 11.85 -15.26
N LEU A 104 -28.58 12.29 -15.22
CA LEU A 104 -27.90 12.85 -16.38
C LEU A 104 -27.45 11.73 -17.31
N ASN A 105 -27.59 11.95 -18.63
CA ASN A 105 -27.14 10.99 -19.62
C ASN A 105 -25.61 11.02 -19.69
N ILE A 106 -24.98 9.97 -19.15
CA ILE A 106 -23.52 9.77 -19.09
C ILE A 106 -22.81 9.73 -20.45
N LEU A 107 -23.57 9.60 -21.55
CA LEU A 107 -23.01 9.45 -22.90
C LEU A 107 -22.70 10.78 -23.59
N GLU A 108 -23.11 11.92 -23.01
CA GLU A 108 -22.84 13.22 -23.62
C GLU A 108 -21.44 13.73 -23.25
N TRP A 109 -20.70 14.20 -24.26
CA TRP A 109 -19.33 14.74 -24.12
C TRP A 109 -19.21 15.80 -23.03
N TYR A 110 -20.29 16.55 -22.78
CA TYR A 110 -20.36 17.58 -21.76
C TYR A 110 -20.25 17.06 -20.32
N ALA A 111 -20.59 15.79 -20.05
CA ALA A 111 -20.48 15.19 -18.71
C ALA A 111 -19.04 14.80 -18.33
N TYR A 112 -18.16 14.58 -19.31
CA TYR A 112 -16.76 14.20 -19.07
C TYR A 112 -15.90 15.36 -18.54
N ILE A 113 -16.20 16.59 -18.98
CA ILE A 113 -15.46 17.79 -18.57
C ILE A 113 -15.58 18.03 -17.04
N PRO A 114 -16.78 18.12 -16.43
CA PRO A 114 -16.90 18.30 -14.99
C PRO A 114 -16.36 17.09 -14.22
N MET A 115 -16.48 15.87 -14.75
CA MET A 115 -15.91 14.66 -14.15
C MET A 115 -14.37 14.73 -14.05
N LEU A 116 -13.69 15.17 -15.11
CA LEU A 116 -12.25 15.39 -15.09
C LEU A 116 -11.84 16.51 -14.13
N VAL A 117 -12.59 17.61 -14.10
CA VAL A 117 -12.32 18.74 -13.22
C VAL A 117 -12.48 18.34 -11.75
N ILE A 118 -13.59 17.69 -11.38
CA ILE A 118 -13.85 17.21 -10.03
C ILE A 118 -12.83 16.14 -9.63
N GLY A 119 -12.53 15.20 -10.54
CA GLY A 119 -11.49 14.19 -10.35
C GLY A 119 -10.12 14.81 -10.08
N SER A 120 -9.69 15.76 -10.91
CA SER A 120 -8.40 16.46 -10.74
C SER A 120 -8.36 17.29 -9.47
N LEU A 121 -9.47 17.93 -9.08
CA LEU A 121 -9.55 18.72 -7.86
C LEU A 121 -9.43 17.83 -6.62
N LEU A 122 -10.14 16.69 -6.60
CA LEU A 122 -10.00 15.71 -5.52
C LEU A 122 -8.60 15.08 -5.51
N GLY A 123 -8.03 14.75 -6.67
CA GLY A 123 -6.66 14.24 -6.76
C GLY A 123 -5.62 15.24 -6.24
N ALA A 124 -5.79 16.53 -6.51
CA ALA A 124 -4.94 17.58 -5.94
C ALA A 124 -5.13 17.73 -4.42
N LEU A 125 -6.38 17.64 -3.95
CA LEU A 125 -6.72 17.70 -2.53
C LEU A 125 -6.14 16.51 -1.74
N THR A 126 -6.16 15.30 -2.31
CA THR A 126 -5.51 14.13 -1.69
C THR A 126 -4.00 14.29 -1.63
N LEU A 127 -3.39 14.91 -2.65
CA LEU A 127 -1.96 15.25 -2.64
C LEU A 127 -1.60 16.27 -1.55
N TYR A 128 -2.45 17.27 -1.34
CA TYR A 128 -2.27 18.28 -0.29
C TYR A 128 -2.32 17.63 1.10
N ASN A 129 -3.31 16.76 1.33
CA ASN A 129 -3.48 16.02 2.57
C ASN A 129 -2.75 14.66 2.59
N ARG A 130 -1.69 14.49 1.80
CA ARG A 130 -0.97 13.20 1.62
C ARG A 130 -0.62 12.49 2.93
N ARG A 131 -0.28 13.23 3.99
CA ARG A 131 0.12 12.63 5.27
C ARG A 131 -1.02 11.87 5.93
N ILE A 132 -2.24 12.40 5.82
CA ILE A 132 -3.45 11.79 6.38
C ILE A 132 -3.83 10.55 5.56
N PHE A 133 -3.82 10.67 4.23
CA PHE A 133 -4.11 9.53 3.34
C PHE A 133 -3.14 8.37 3.53
N VAL A 134 -1.83 8.63 3.54
CA VAL A 134 -0.82 7.59 3.78
C VAL A 134 -1.01 6.94 5.14
N SER A 135 -1.33 7.72 6.17
CA SER A 135 -1.66 7.21 7.50
C SER A 135 -2.85 6.24 7.43
N ILE A 136 -3.98 6.67 6.87
CA ILE A 136 -5.18 5.82 6.72
C ILE A 136 -4.86 4.51 5.99
N PHE A 137 -4.15 4.55 4.86
CA PHE A 137 -3.79 3.34 4.13
C PHE A 137 -2.86 2.43 4.92
N THR A 138 -1.85 2.97 5.59
CA THR A 138 -0.94 2.16 6.41
C THR A 138 -1.62 1.57 7.65
N ALA A 139 -2.53 2.31 8.27
CA ALA A 139 -3.36 1.81 9.37
C ALA A 139 -4.31 0.70 8.88
N TYR A 140 -4.91 0.85 7.69
CA TYR A 140 -5.76 -0.17 7.09
C TYR A 140 -4.98 -1.45 6.76
N ILE A 141 -3.84 -1.35 6.09
CA ILE A 141 -2.99 -2.50 5.75
C ILE A 141 -2.47 -3.19 7.02
N GLY A 142 -2.05 -2.42 8.03
CA GLY A 142 -1.64 -2.96 9.32
C GLY A 142 -2.79 -3.65 10.07
N ALA A 143 -3.98 -3.04 10.08
CA ALA A 143 -5.17 -3.62 10.69
C ALA A 143 -5.65 -4.88 9.96
N SER A 144 -5.57 -4.92 8.61
CA SER A 144 -5.93 -6.11 7.85
C SER A 144 -4.98 -7.28 8.13
N ALA A 145 -3.68 -7.02 8.29
CA ALA A 145 -2.70 -8.03 8.65
C ALA A 145 -2.95 -8.59 10.07
N LEU A 146 -3.26 -7.71 11.03
CA LEU A 146 -3.62 -8.11 12.40
C LEU A 146 -4.96 -8.86 12.46
N ALA A 147 -5.95 -8.44 11.67
CA ALA A 147 -7.23 -9.12 11.58
C ALA A 147 -7.08 -10.53 10.98
N GLN A 148 -6.20 -10.72 9.98
CA GLN A 148 -5.87 -12.04 9.44
C GLN A 148 -5.20 -12.92 10.49
N PHE A 149 -4.30 -12.36 11.30
CA PHE A 149 -3.67 -13.08 12.42
C PHE A 149 -4.72 -13.55 13.45
N VAL A 150 -5.67 -12.68 13.81
CA VAL A 150 -6.73 -13.02 14.76
C VAL A 150 -7.67 -14.09 14.19
N ASP A 151 -8.03 -14.00 12.92
CA ASP A 151 -8.86 -15.03 12.25
C ASP A 151 -8.15 -16.39 12.22
N GLN A 152 -6.83 -16.41 11.95
CA GLN A 152 -6.01 -17.63 11.98
C GLN A 152 -5.84 -18.22 13.38
N MET A 153 -5.83 -17.38 14.43
CA MET A 153 -5.80 -17.84 15.83
C MET A 153 -7.12 -18.49 16.27
N VAL A 154 -8.25 -17.95 15.79
CA VAL A 154 -9.59 -18.43 16.18
C VAL A 154 -10.00 -19.67 15.37
N ASN A 155 -9.75 -19.69 14.06
CA ASN A 155 -10.15 -20.79 13.17
C ASN A 155 -9.10 -21.92 13.08
N GLY A 156 -7.95 -21.77 13.73
CA GLY A 156 -6.84 -22.71 13.66
C GLY A 156 -5.99 -22.52 12.40
N ILE A 157 -4.71 -22.90 12.48
CA ILE A 157 -3.71 -22.71 11.40
C ILE A 157 -3.93 -23.77 10.31
N ASN A 158 -4.89 -23.58 9.41
CA ASN A 158 -5.06 -24.42 8.21
C ASN A 158 -4.19 -23.88 7.06
N LEU A 159 -2.88 -24.15 7.13
CA LEU A 159 -1.99 -24.02 5.98
C LEU A 159 -2.02 -25.33 5.16
N GLN A 160 -3.19 -25.71 4.62
CA GLN A 160 -3.24 -26.82 3.67
C GLN A 160 -2.80 -26.32 2.29
N PRO A 161 -1.70 -26.82 1.70
CA PRO A 161 -1.10 -26.23 0.49
C PRO A 161 -1.82 -26.57 -0.83
N GLY A 162 -3.10 -26.96 -0.80
CA GLY A 162 -3.72 -27.59 -1.98
C GLY A 162 -5.25 -27.60 -2.09
N GLU A 163 -6.00 -27.14 -1.10
CA GLU A 163 -7.43 -26.87 -1.31
C GLU A 163 -7.60 -25.40 -1.70
N LEU A 164 -8.53 -25.12 -2.62
CA LEU A 164 -8.91 -23.75 -2.99
C LEU A 164 -9.25 -23.00 -1.69
N TYR A 165 -8.28 -22.24 -1.18
CA TYR A 165 -8.49 -21.25 -0.14
C TYR A 165 -9.45 -20.25 -0.76
N ASP A 166 -10.74 -20.32 -0.43
CA ASP A 166 -11.71 -19.31 -0.84
C ASP A 166 -11.41 -18.05 -0.02
N PRO A 167 -10.67 -17.06 -0.57
CA PRO A 167 -10.29 -15.88 0.19
C PRO A 167 -11.54 -15.15 0.71
N LEU A 168 -12.64 -15.24 -0.04
CA LEU A 168 -13.92 -14.62 0.28
C LEU A 168 -14.51 -15.09 1.62
N ALA A 169 -14.31 -16.35 2.03
CA ALA A 169 -14.90 -16.89 3.26
C ALA A 169 -14.24 -16.33 4.53
N SER A 170 -12.91 -16.17 4.53
CA SER A 170 -12.17 -15.58 5.66
C SER A 170 -12.40 -14.06 5.75
N TYR A 171 -12.57 -13.36 4.62
CA TYR A 171 -12.91 -11.93 4.61
C TYR A 171 -14.35 -11.63 5.08
N THR A 172 -15.24 -12.62 5.11
CA THR A 172 -16.62 -12.48 5.63
C THR A 172 -16.79 -12.86 7.10
N SER A 173 -15.75 -13.36 7.77
CA SER A 173 -15.81 -13.68 9.19
C SER A 173 -16.12 -12.41 10.01
N ILE A 174 -17.18 -12.45 10.81
CA ILE A 174 -17.58 -11.35 11.72
C ILE A 174 -16.41 -10.96 12.64
N VAL A 175 -15.62 -11.95 13.04
CA VAL A 175 -14.40 -11.78 13.86
C VAL A 175 -13.35 -10.94 13.14
N TYR A 176 -13.12 -11.21 11.84
CA TYR A 176 -12.20 -10.43 11.01
C TYR A 176 -12.67 -8.97 10.88
N LEU A 177 -13.96 -8.74 10.64
CA LEU A 177 -14.51 -7.40 10.48
C LEU A 177 -14.46 -6.57 11.78
N ILE A 178 -14.77 -7.18 12.93
CA ILE A 178 -14.69 -6.51 14.24
C ILE A 178 -13.24 -6.21 14.60
N ALA A 179 -12.33 -7.17 14.41
CA ALA A 179 -10.90 -6.98 14.66
C ALA A 179 -10.34 -5.88 13.75
N LEU A 180 -10.68 -5.92 12.45
CA LEU A 180 -10.26 -4.92 11.48
C LEU A 180 -10.76 -3.53 11.88
N ALA A 181 -12.05 -3.38 12.22
CA ALA A 181 -12.59 -2.10 12.64
C ALA A 181 -11.90 -1.56 13.91
N GLY A 182 -11.69 -2.40 14.92
CA GLY A 182 -11.04 -2.02 16.18
C GLY A 182 -9.58 -1.61 16.01
N PHE A 183 -8.79 -2.43 15.31
CA PHE A 183 -7.38 -2.14 15.05
C PHE A 183 -7.20 -0.96 14.11
N PHE A 184 -8.07 -0.81 13.11
CA PHE A 184 -8.05 0.34 12.20
C PHE A 184 -8.32 1.65 12.95
N LEU A 185 -9.36 1.71 13.79
CA LEU A 185 -9.68 2.91 14.57
C LEU A 185 -8.51 3.29 15.49
N THR A 186 -7.99 2.31 16.23
CA THR A 186 -6.91 2.52 17.20
C THR A 186 -5.63 2.99 16.51
N GLY A 187 -5.27 2.32 15.41
CA GLY A 187 -4.11 2.68 14.58
C GLY A 187 -4.22 4.08 13.99
N LEU A 188 -5.39 4.41 13.44
CA LEU A 188 -5.66 5.72 12.86
C LEU A 188 -5.58 6.84 13.91
N ILE A 189 -6.17 6.65 15.09
CA ILE A 189 -6.10 7.62 16.19
C ILE A 189 -4.66 7.88 16.58
N VAL A 190 -3.86 6.83 16.77
CA VAL A 190 -2.47 6.99 17.23
C VAL A 190 -1.60 7.65 16.15
N GLN A 191 -1.75 7.25 14.89
CA GLN A 191 -1.02 7.88 13.80
C GLN A 191 -1.40 9.35 13.61
N LEU A 192 -2.67 9.72 13.79
CA LEU A 192 -3.12 11.11 13.73
C LEU A 192 -2.58 11.95 14.90
N LEU A 193 -2.57 11.40 16.13
CA LEU A 193 -2.02 12.09 17.30
C LEU A 193 -0.52 12.35 17.18
N ILE A 194 0.26 11.36 16.72
CA ILE A 194 1.70 11.49 16.50
C ILE A 194 2.00 12.45 15.35
N THR A 195 1.19 12.42 14.29
CA THR A 195 1.35 13.31 13.12
C THR A 195 0.96 14.75 13.45
N GLY A 196 -0.05 14.96 14.31
CA GLY A 196 -0.53 16.28 14.74
C GLY A 196 0.43 17.02 15.65
N LYS A 197 1.20 16.32 16.49
CA LYS A 197 2.17 16.94 17.42
C LYS A 197 3.32 17.69 16.75
N LYS A 198 3.58 17.46 15.46
CA LYS A 198 4.72 18.07 14.75
C LYS A 198 4.45 19.48 14.20
N LYS A 199 3.32 20.09 14.55
CA LYS A 199 2.87 21.39 14.04
C LYS A 199 2.60 22.44 15.15
N SER A 200 3.07 22.19 16.38
CA SER A 200 3.12 23.21 17.44
C SER A 200 4.54 23.69 17.68
#